data_AF-A0A4S4GBQ2-F1
#
_entry.id   AF-A0A4S4GBQ2-F1
#
_cell.length_a   1.000
_cell.length_b   1.000
_cell.length_c   1.000
_cell.angle_alpha   90.00
_cell.angle_beta   90.00
_cell.angle_gamma   90.00
#
_symmetry.space_group_name_H-M   'P 1'
#
loop_
_entity.id
_entity.type
_entity.pdbx_description
1 polymer ?
#
loop_
_entity_poly.entity_id
_entity_poly.type
_entity_poly.pdbx_seq_one_letter_code
_entity_poly.pdbx_strand_id
1 'polypeptide(L)' 'MKAKSLPAVDPSRLYTRQEVATMFALADIELFSYVSGPERLEYEITEESPYPRFRGSELIRFFSKTYKLCQDGCPSMKTI' A
#
# COMPACT_ATOMS: atom_id res chain seq x y z
N MET A 1 -8.73 14.23 -17.45
CA MET A 1 -8.71 13.03 -16.60
C MET A 1 -8.36 13.46 -15.18
N LYS A 2 -9.21 13.21 -14.17
CA LYS A 2 -8.88 13.56 -12.78
C LYS A 2 -7.67 12.70 -12.37
N ALA A 3 -6.56 13.34 -12.01
CA ALA A 3 -5.46 12.64 -11.37
C ALA A 3 -6.02 11.88 -10.17
N LYS A 4 -5.89 10.55 -10.16
CA LYS A 4 -6.12 9.76 -8.95
C LYS A 4 -4.99 10.12 -8.00
N SER A 5 -5.22 11.15 -7.18
CA SER A 5 -4.33 11.50 -6.07
C SER A 5 -4.31 10.32 -5.10
N LEU A 6 -3.16 10.04 -4.50
CA LEU A 6 -3.08 9.09 -3.41
C LEU A 6 -4.11 9.44 -2.32
N PRO A 7 -4.67 8.45 -1.61
CA PRO A 7 -5.47 8.71 -0.42
C PRO A 7 -4.70 9.62 0.54
N ALA A 8 -5.41 10.44 1.30
CA ALA A 8 -4.78 11.23 2.35
C ALA A 8 -4.23 10.27 3.43
N VAL A 9 -2.90 10.13 3.47
CA VAL A 9 -2.16 9.29 4.42
C VAL A 9 -1.36 10.22 5.33
N ASP A 10 -1.49 10.04 6.65
CA ASP A 10 -0.64 10.69 7.64
C ASP A 10 0.70 9.94 7.72
N PRO A 11 1.85 10.58 7.40
CA PRO A 11 3.14 9.91 7.35
C PRO A 11 3.58 9.25 8.67
N SER A 12 3.13 9.80 9.80
CA SER A 12 3.57 9.39 11.14
C SER A 12 2.73 8.25 11.73
N ARG A 13 1.52 8.07 11.20
CA ARG A 13 0.53 7.11 11.72
C ARG A 13 0.82 5.68 11.26
N LEU A 14 0.50 4.72 12.14
CA LEU A 14 0.46 3.30 11.84
C LEU A 14 -0.96 2.88 11.43
N TYR A 15 -1.07 2.14 10.33
CA TYR A 15 -2.33 1.67 9.76
C TYR A 15 -2.43 0.15 9.82
N THR A 16 -3.63 -0.37 10.07
CA THR A 16 -3.93 -1.81 9.96
C THR A 16 -3.95 -2.26 8.50
N ARG A 17 -3.80 -3.57 8.29
CA ARG A 17 -4.08 -4.22 7.00
C ARG A 17 -5.45 -3.82 6.41
N GLN A 18 -6.50 -3.82 7.23
CA GLN A 18 -7.86 -3.51 6.76
C GLN A 18 -8.01 -2.04 6.34
N GLU A 19 -7.40 -1.11 7.09
CA GLU A 19 -7.36 0.30 6.70
C GLU A 19 -6.62 0.50 5.38
N VAL A 20 -5.44 -0.13 5.21
CA VAL A 20 -4.68 -0.04 3.96
C VAL A 20 -5.48 -0.62 2.78
N ALA A 21 -6.03 -1.82 2.92
CA ALA A 21 -6.84 -2.44 1.88
C ALA A 21 -8.03 -1.54 1.48
N THR A 22 -8.70 -0.94 2.47
CA THR A 22 -9.83 -0.03 2.23
C THR A 22 -9.39 1.28 1.55
N MET A 23 -8.34 1.92 2.07
CA MET A 23 -7.85 3.21 1.56
C MET A 23 -7.36 3.12 0.12
N PHE A 24 -6.71 2.02 -0.23
CA PHE A 24 -6.12 1.82 -1.55
C PHE A 24 -7.00 0.96 -2.48
N ALA A 25 -8.19 0.56 -2.02
CA ALA A 25 -9.13 -0.31 -2.73
C ALA A 25 -8.48 -1.61 -3.25
N LEU A 26 -7.72 -2.27 -2.37
CA LEU A 26 -6.99 -3.52 -2.66
C LEU A 26 -7.73 -4.72 -2.08
N ALA A 27 -7.63 -5.86 -2.75
CA ALA A 27 -7.94 -7.14 -2.13
C ALA A 27 -6.83 -7.56 -1.16
N ASP A 28 -7.18 -8.34 -0.13
CA ASP A 28 -6.22 -8.85 0.85
C ASP A 28 -5.06 -9.62 0.21
N ILE A 29 -5.34 -10.36 -0.87
CA ILE A 29 -4.33 -11.11 -1.63
C ILE A 29 -3.33 -10.19 -2.36
N GLU A 30 -3.80 -9.05 -2.87
CA GLU A 30 -2.94 -8.06 -3.53
C GLU A 30 -2.01 -7.42 -2.50
N LEU A 31 -2.54 -7.02 -1.35
CA LEU A 31 -1.73 -6.47 -0.27
C LEU A 31 -0.70 -7.48 0.26
N PHE A 32 -1.04 -8.76 0.32
CA PHE A 32 -0.10 -9.82 0.70
C PHE A 32 1.03 -10.00 -0.32
N SER A 33 0.73 -9.85 -1.61
CA SER A 33 1.77 -9.91 -2.66
C SER A 33 2.81 -8.79 -2.50
N TYR A 34 2.38 -7.61 -2.04
CA TYR A 34 3.26 -6.46 -1.85
C TYR A 34 4.23 -6.61 -0.69
N VAL A 35 3.89 -7.35 0.36
CA VAL A 35 4.81 -7.57 1.50
C VAL A 35 5.84 -8.68 1.22
N SER A 36 5.65 -9.45 0.15
CA SER A 36 6.50 -10.61 -0.20
C SER A 36 7.45 -10.33 -1.39
N GLY A 37 7.40 -9.14 -1.98
CA GLY A 37 8.18 -8.79 -3.17
C GLY A 37 9.62 -8.32 -2.90
N PRO A 38 10.44 -8.15 -3.95
CA PRO A 38 11.80 -7.59 -3.81
C PRO A 38 11.80 -6.11 -3.39
N GLU A 39 10.75 -5.37 -3.75
CA GLU A 39 10.51 -3.99 -3.31
C GLU A 39 9.40 -3.95 -2.27
N ARG A 40 9.41 -4.89 -1.33
CA ARG A 40 8.28 -5.11 -0.44
C ARG A 40 7.81 -3.86 0.31
N LEU A 41 6.51 -3.83 0.54
CA LEU A 41 5.88 -2.93 1.50
C LEU A 41 6.29 -3.36 2.91
N GLU A 42 7.05 -2.52 3.60
CA GLU A 42 7.50 -2.81 4.95
C GLU A 42 6.37 -2.63 5.97
N TYR A 43 6.40 -3.45 7.03
CA TYR A 43 5.46 -3.36 8.14
C TYR A 43 6.21 -3.51 9.47
N GLU A 44 5.57 -3.03 10.52
CA GLU A 44 6.06 -3.08 11.88
C GLU A 44 5.14 -3.97 12.72
N ILE A 45 5.73 -4.69 13.67
CA ILE A 45 4.99 -5.40 14.72
C ILE A 45 5.26 -4.64 16.02
N THR A 46 4.20 -4.17 16.65
CA THR A 46 4.26 -3.38 17.89
C THR A 46 3.96 -4.28 19.08
N GLU A 47 4.47 -3.95 20.28
CA GLU A 47 4.17 -4.72 21.50
C GLU A 47 2.67 -4.75 21.83
N GLU A 48 1.91 -3.74 21.40
CA GLU A 48 0.46 -3.64 21.61
C GLU A 48 -0.37 -4.63 20.78
N SER A 49 0.19 -5.20 19.70
CA SER A 49 -0.57 -6.02 18.76
C SER A 49 0.35 -6.91 17.93
N PRO A 50 0.11 -8.23 17.88
CA PRO A 50 0.89 -9.15 17.05
C PRO A 50 0.60 -9.00 15.54
N TYR A 51 -0.38 -8.17 15.17
CA TYR A 51 -0.75 -7.95 13.79
C TYR A 51 0.11 -6.86 13.12
N PRO A 52 0.47 -7.05 11.84
CA PRO A 52 1.31 -6.10 11.10
C PRO A 52 0.63 -4.74 10.97
N ARG A 53 1.43 -3.68 11.15
CA ARG A 53 1.05 -2.29 10.98
C ARG A 53 1.93 -1.61 9.94
N PHE A 54 1.33 -0.79 9.10
CA PHE A 54 2.02 -0.11 8.01
C PHE A 54 2.18 1.36 8.35
N ARG A 55 3.41 1.87 8.34
CA ARG A 55 3.65 3.30 8.57
C ARG A 55 3.21 4.12 7.38
N GLY A 56 2.57 5.25 7.62
CA GLY A 56 2.05 6.10 6.55
C GLY A 56 3.14 6.59 5.58
N SER A 57 4.33 6.92 6.07
CA SER A 57 5.47 7.28 5.23
C SER A 57 5.88 6.16 4.26
N GLU A 58 5.78 4.92 4.72
CA GLU A 58 6.08 3.73 3.93
C GLU A 58 4.98 3.47 2.89
N LEU A 59 3.70 3.63 3.26
CA LEU A 59 2.58 3.57 2.31
C LEU A 59 2.73 4.64 1.22
N ILE A 60 3.10 5.87 1.60
CA ILE A 60 3.35 6.95 0.65
C ILE A 60 4.52 6.59 -0.26
N ARG A 61 5.66 6.13 0.28
CA ARG A 61 6.84 5.73 -0.53
C ARG A 61 6.48 4.65 -1.54
N PHE A 62 5.85 3.57 -1.07
CA PHE A 62 5.51 2.40 -1.88
C PHE A 62 4.46 2.76 -2.94
N PHE A 63 3.30 3.28 -2.52
CA PHE A 63 2.23 3.56 -3.46
C PHE A 63 2.50 4.79 -4.32
N SER A 64 3.36 5.73 -3.94
CA SER A 64 3.79 6.79 -4.88
C SER A 64 4.53 6.22 -6.08
N LYS A 65 5.29 5.14 -5.91
CA LYS A 65 5.97 4.47 -7.02
C LYS A 65 4.97 3.65 -7.85
N THR A 66 4.12 2.88 -7.19
CA THR A 66 3.15 1.99 -7.84
C THR A 66 1.99 2.74 -8.52
N TYR A 67 1.45 3.80 -7.91
CA TYR A 67 0.40 4.63 -8.52
C TYR A 67 0.94 5.54 -9.63
N LYS A 68 2.19 6.02 -9.54
CA LYS A 68 2.81 6.74 -10.68
C LYS A 68 2.90 5.84 -11.91
N LEU A 69 3.28 4.57 -11.72
CA LEU A 69 3.24 3.56 -12.80
C LEU A 69 1.82 3.38 -13.37
N CYS A 70 0.76 3.58 -12.57
CA CYS A 70 -0.62 3.59 -13.07
C CYS A 70 -1.06 4.88 -13.78
N GLN A 71 -0.44 6.02 -13.48
CA GLN A 71 -0.71 7.28 -14.18
C GLN A 71 -0.01 7.36 -15.55
N ASP A 72 1.16 6.76 -15.69
CA ASP A 72 1.91 6.68 -16.95
C ASP A 72 1.47 5.51 -17.87
N GLY A 73 0.38 4.83 -17.50
CA GLY A 73 -0.16 3.68 -18.23
C GLY A 73 0.19 2.39 -17.52
N CYS A 74 -0.63 2.02 -16.53
CA CYS A 74 -0.49 0.72 -15.88
C CYS A 74 -0.66 -0.37 -16.95
N PRO A 75 0.33 -1.25 -17.18
CA PRO A 75 0.05 -2.50 -17.87
C PRO A 75 -0.96 -3.19 -16.97
N SER A 76 -2.16 -3.41 -17.50
CA SER A 76 -3.17 -4.26 -16.87
C SER A 76 -2.42 -5.48 -16.33
N MET A 77 -2.35 -5.62 -15.00
CA MET A 77 -1.81 -6.83 -14.39
C MET A 77 -2.78 -7.92 -14.81
N LYS A 78 -2.49 -8.54 -15.97
CA LYS A 78 -3.03 -9.83 -16.32
C LYS A 78 -2.59 -10.72 -15.18
N THR A 79 -3.57 -11.05 -14.37
CA THR A 79 -3.58 -12.19 -13.46
C THR A 79 -2.91 -13.35 -14.20
N ILE A 80 -1.76 -13.78 -13.70
CA ILE A 80 -1.17 -15.08 -14.06
C ILE A 80 -1.82 -16.11 -13.16
#